data_AF-A0A0D4D3B8-F1
#
_entry.id   AF-A0A0D4D3B8-F1
#
_cell.length_a   1.000
_cell.length_b   1.000
_cell.length_c   1.000
_cell.angle_alpha   90.00
_cell.angle_beta   90.00
_cell.angle_gamma   90.00
#
_symmetry.space_group_name_H-M   'P 1'
#
loop_
_entity.id
_entity.type
_entity.pdbx_description
1 polymer ?
#
loop_
_entity_poly.entity_id
_entity_poly.type
_entity_poly.pdbx_seq_one_letter_code
_entity_poly.pdbx_strand_id
1 'polypeptide(L)'
;MIIGLLLGDGHIQKRSINGNSRFIYGQSSLRLHHLNYFNHVLELFKPYLSKDFNPKESYFTDKRSNKKYSSVKFATLSLPCFNYYRDLFYNSDNLKIVPSNILNLLSSRWLAYWIMDDGSLQNKGLHLNTYGFTQQDIFLLKTTLENMFGENTLKC
;
A
#
# COMPACT_ATOMS: atom_id res chain seq x y z
N MET A 1 -5.35 3.74 8.24
CA MET A 1 -4.15 4.24 7.55
C MET A 1 -3.45 3.08 6.90
N ILE A 2 -2.91 2.15 7.70
CA ILE A 2 -2.19 0.96 7.18
C ILE A 2 -3.03 0.12 6.21
N ILE A 3 -4.33 -0.02 6.43
CA ILE A 3 -5.22 -0.74 5.50
C ILE A 3 -5.24 -0.11 4.11
N GLY A 4 -5.29 1.23 4.01
CA GLY A 4 -5.22 1.92 2.72
C GLY A 4 -3.87 1.74 2.03
N LEU A 5 -2.78 1.88 2.80
CA LEU A 5 -1.42 1.61 2.33
C LEU A 5 -1.26 0.15 1.88
N LEU A 6 -1.91 -0.80 2.55
CA LEU A 6 -1.93 -2.22 2.18
C LEU A 6 -2.91 -2.53 1.05
N LEU A 7 -3.77 -1.63 0.62
CA LEU A 7 -4.44 -1.76 -0.68
C LEU A 7 -3.58 -1.17 -1.80
N GLY A 8 -2.76 -0.17 -1.46
CA GLY A 8 -1.78 0.47 -2.34
C GLY A 8 -0.38 -0.15 -2.32
N ASP A 9 0.64 0.72 -2.19
CA ASP A 9 2.07 0.42 -2.37
C ASP A 9 2.73 -0.25 -1.15
N GLY A 10 2.06 -0.24 0.00
CA GLY A 10 2.52 -0.87 1.23
C GLY A 10 2.46 -2.40 1.17
N HIS A 11 3.42 -3.05 1.84
CA HIS A 11 3.41 -4.50 2.01
C HIS A 11 3.90 -4.92 3.40
N ILE A 12 3.37 -6.05 3.89
CA ILE A 12 3.84 -6.70 5.12
C ILE A 12 4.74 -7.87 4.75
N GLN A 13 5.98 -7.84 5.22
CA GLN A 13 6.94 -8.93 5.06
C GLN A 13 7.03 -9.77 6.33
N LYS A 14 6.97 -11.10 6.17
CA LYS A 14 7.30 -12.08 7.20
C LYS A 14 8.50 -12.90 6.71
N ARG A 15 9.61 -12.90 7.47
CA ARG A 15 10.90 -13.50 7.05
C ARG A 15 11.08 -14.95 7.49
N SER A 16 10.34 -15.39 8.50
CA SER A 16 10.36 -16.75 9.01
C SER A 16 8.97 -17.12 9.52
N ILE A 17 8.65 -18.41 9.53
CA ILE A 17 7.32 -18.89 9.91
C ILE A 17 6.94 -18.51 11.35
N ASN A 18 7.93 -18.53 12.26
CA ASN A 18 7.79 -18.17 13.67
C ASN A 18 8.17 -16.71 13.97
N GLY A 19 8.56 -15.93 12.94
CA GLY A 19 9.01 -14.56 13.12
C GLY A 19 7.86 -13.55 13.11
N ASN A 20 8.08 -12.41 13.74
CA ASN A 20 7.18 -11.26 13.61
C ASN A 20 7.28 -10.60 12.23
N SER A 21 6.19 -9.97 11.84
CA SER A 21 6.06 -9.28 10.57
C SER A 21 6.53 -7.83 10.66
N ARG A 22 6.87 -7.25 9.51
CA ARG A 22 7.23 -5.83 9.42
C ARG A 22 6.54 -5.18 8.23
N PHE A 23 6.17 -3.92 8.39
CA PHE A 23 5.67 -3.10 7.31
C PHE A 23 6.82 -2.52 6.49
N ILE A 24 6.67 -2.51 5.18
CA ILE A 24 7.61 -1.95 4.23
C ILE A 24 6.85 -1.04 3.28
N TYR A 25 7.40 0.14 3.05
CA TYR A 25 6.85 1.13 2.16
C TYR A 25 7.95 1.81 1.37
N GLY A 26 7.68 2.12 0.12
CA GLY A 26 8.62 2.83 -0.74
C GLY A 26 7.90 3.61 -1.81
N GLN A 27 8.55 4.65 -2.30
CA GLN A 27 8.05 5.54 -3.33
C GLN A 27 9.18 5.94 -4.27
N SER A 28 8.81 6.38 -5.48
CA SER A 28 9.76 7.04 -6.37
C SER A 28 10.21 8.37 -5.75
N SER A 29 11.51 8.62 -5.72
CA SER A 29 12.09 9.87 -5.17
C SER A 29 12.43 10.88 -6.27
N LEU A 30 12.03 10.64 -7.52
CA LEU A 30 12.28 11.56 -8.64
C LEU A 30 11.45 12.85 -8.54
N ARG A 31 10.27 12.78 -7.93
CA ARG A 31 9.31 13.88 -7.86
C ARG A 31 9.12 14.31 -6.41
N LEU A 32 9.13 15.63 -6.19
CA LEU A 32 9.02 16.20 -4.84
C LEU A 32 7.72 15.77 -4.12
N HIS A 33 6.59 15.68 -4.82
CA HIS A 33 5.32 15.28 -4.19
C HIS A 33 5.33 13.82 -3.72
N HIS A 34 5.98 12.90 -4.43
CA HIS A 34 6.15 11.52 -3.96
C HIS A 34 7.04 11.47 -2.72
N LEU A 35 8.12 12.27 -2.69
CA LEU A 35 9.00 12.35 -1.53
C LEU A 35 8.30 12.95 -0.30
N ASN A 36 7.48 14.01 -0.50
CA ASN A 36 6.68 14.59 0.57
C ASN A 36 5.68 13.58 1.13
N TYR A 37 5.01 12.83 0.26
CA TYR A 37 4.09 11.79 0.69
C TYR A 37 4.81 10.64 1.40
N PHE A 38 5.98 10.22 0.90
CA PHE A 38 6.85 9.26 1.58
C PHE A 38 7.22 9.72 2.99
N ASN A 39 7.64 10.98 3.14
CA ASN A 39 8.00 11.55 4.45
C ASN A 39 6.81 11.62 5.40
N HIS A 40 5.62 11.94 4.88
CA HIS A 40 4.38 11.88 5.66
C HIS A 40 4.10 10.47 6.18
N VAL A 41 4.16 9.45 5.31
CA VAL A 41 4.00 8.05 5.73
C VAL A 41 5.10 7.64 6.70
N LEU A 42 6.36 8.03 6.46
CA LEU A 42 7.48 7.74 7.34
C LEU A 42 7.26 8.27 8.76
N GLU A 43 6.79 9.52 8.91
CA GLU A 43 6.54 10.11 10.23
C GLU A 43 5.46 9.34 11.00
N LEU A 44 4.44 8.83 10.31
CA LEU A 44 3.39 7.98 10.93
C LEU A 44 3.93 6.64 11.44
N PHE A 45 4.99 6.12 10.84
CA PHE A 45 5.61 4.85 11.22
C PHE A 45 6.85 4.99 12.09
N LYS A 46 7.31 6.22 12.38
CA LYS A 46 8.49 6.52 13.19
C LYS A 46 8.54 5.80 14.54
N PRO A 47 7.44 5.61 15.29
CA PRO A 47 7.46 4.83 16.54
C PRO A 47 7.83 3.35 16.36
N TYR A 48 7.75 2.82 15.15
CA TYR A 48 8.04 1.42 14.82
C TYR A 48 9.42 1.23 14.16
N LEU A 49 10.24 2.27 14.10
CA LEU A 49 11.59 2.26 13.52
C LEU A 49 12.65 2.15 14.62
N SER A 50 13.85 1.69 14.25
CA SER A 50 15.03 1.79 15.13
C SER A 50 15.40 3.25 15.35
N LYS A 51 16.01 3.58 16.51
CA LYS A 51 16.45 4.95 16.82
C LYS A 51 17.40 5.52 15.75
N ASP A 52 18.32 4.70 15.24
CA ASP A 52 19.29 5.09 14.22
C ASP A 52 18.80 4.79 12.80
N PHE A 53 17.48 4.70 12.60
CA PHE A 53 16.90 4.41 11.30
C PHE A 53 17.18 5.54 10.31
N ASN A 54 17.63 5.16 9.11
CA ASN A 54 17.73 6.04 7.96
C ASN A 54 16.98 5.41 6.77
N PRO A 55 16.17 6.20 6.02
CA PRO A 55 15.57 5.74 4.78
C PRO A 55 16.61 5.19 3.82
N LYS A 56 16.28 4.08 3.15
CA LYS A 56 17.15 3.50 2.13
C LYS A 56 16.82 4.11 0.78
N GLU A 57 17.78 4.82 0.21
CA GLU A 57 17.73 5.28 -1.17
C GLU A 57 18.27 4.22 -2.12
N SER A 58 17.77 4.21 -3.36
CA SER A 58 18.24 3.32 -4.41
C SER A 58 18.14 4.02 -5.76
N TYR A 59 19.19 3.90 -6.56
CA TYR A 59 19.34 4.53 -7.87
C TYR A 59 19.49 3.43 -8.93
N PHE A 60 18.77 3.55 -10.02
CA PHE A 60 18.79 2.58 -11.11
C PHE A 60 18.71 3.30 -12.46
N THR A 61 19.49 2.84 -13.44
CA THR A 61 19.37 3.31 -14.82
C THR A 61 18.80 2.17 -15.66
N ASP A 62 17.66 2.42 -16.30
CA ASP A 62 17.09 1.48 -17.26
C ASP A 62 17.98 1.45 -18.51
N LYS A 63 18.62 0.30 -18.76
CA LYS A 63 19.53 0.11 -19.89
C LYS A 63 18.85 0.25 -21.25
N ARG A 64 17.53 0.04 -21.34
CA ARG A 64 16.79 0.10 -22.62
C ARG A 64 16.44 1.51 -23.02
N SER A 65 16.07 2.35 -22.05
CA SER A 65 15.64 3.73 -22.28
C SER A 65 16.67 4.78 -21.86
N ASN A 66 17.75 4.36 -21.20
CA ASN A 66 18.76 5.19 -20.55
C ASN A 66 18.18 6.18 -19.51
N LYS A 67 16.96 5.93 -19.02
CA LYS A 67 16.31 6.74 -18.00
C LYS A 67 16.82 6.38 -16.61
N LYS A 68 17.10 7.41 -15.81
CA LYS A 68 17.48 7.25 -14.40
C LYS A 68 16.23 7.27 -13.52
N TYR A 69 16.21 6.36 -12.57
CA TYR A 69 15.18 6.20 -11.55
C TYR A 69 15.83 6.28 -10.18
N SER A 70 15.14 6.93 -9.25
CA SER A 70 15.48 6.90 -7.83
C SER A 70 14.26 6.50 -7.02
N SER A 71 14.49 5.79 -5.93
CA SER A 71 13.45 5.39 -4.99
C SER A 71 13.95 5.51 -3.56
N VAL A 72 13.01 5.78 -2.66
CA VAL A 72 13.20 5.79 -1.20
C VAL A 72 12.33 4.70 -0.59
N LYS A 73 12.83 4.02 0.44
CA LYS A 73 12.04 3.04 1.18
C LYS A 73 12.39 2.99 2.66
N PHE A 74 11.43 2.61 3.48
CA PHE A 74 11.65 2.23 4.86
C PHE A 74 11.05 0.86 5.17
N ALA A 75 11.57 0.23 6.22
CA ALA A 75 11.00 -0.97 6.79
C ALA A 75 10.94 -0.80 8.30
N THR A 76 9.81 -1.16 8.91
CA THR A 76 9.68 -1.17 10.36
C THR A 76 10.52 -2.28 10.98
N LEU A 77 10.69 -2.21 12.30
CA LEU A 77 11.05 -3.37 13.09
C LEU A 77 10.01 -4.48 12.88
N SER A 78 10.45 -5.74 13.02
CA SER A 78 9.54 -6.88 13.04
C SER A 78 8.81 -6.94 14.37
N LEU A 79 7.52 -6.61 14.38
CA LEU A 79 6.72 -6.44 15.60
C LEU A 79 5.41 -7.25 15.55
N PRO A 80 4.93 -7.76 16.70
CA PRO A 80 3.70 -8.57 16.75
C PRO A 80 2.46 -7.87 16.19
N CYS A 81 2.36 -6.54 16.35
CA CYS A 81 1.22 -5.77 15.84
C CYS A 81 1.05 -5.85 14.32
N PHE A 82 2.12 -6.15 13.56
CA PHE A 82 2.04 -6.33 12.12
C PHE A 82 1.59 -7.73 11.70
N ASN A 83 1.57 -8.71 12.61
CA ASN A 83 1.11 -10.07 12.31
C ASN A 83 -0.39 -10.07 11.99
N TYR A 84 -1.20 -9.31 12.74
CA TYR A 84 -2.62 -9.14 12.44
C TYR A 84 -2.86 -8.71 10.98
N TYR A 85 -2.12 -7.72 10.50
CA TYR A 85 -2.24 -7.26 9.12
C TYR A 85 -1.66 -8.25 8.10
N ARG A 86 -0.63 -9.01 8.48
CA ARG A 86 -0.08 -10.08 7.65
C ARG A 86 -1.14 -11.15 7.40
N ASP A 87 -1.76 -11.63 8.46
CA ASP A 87 -2.74 -12.73 8.39
C ASP A 87 -4.02 -12.29 7.67
N LEU A 88 -4.33 -10.99 7.72
CA LEU A 88 -5.50 -10.42 7.07
C LEU A 88 -5.31 -10.16 5.57
N PHE A 89 -4.12 -9.73 5.13
CA PHE A 89 -3.87 -9.30 3.74
C PHE A 89 -3.08 -10.30 2.91
N TYR A 90 -2.70 -11.47 3.45
CA TYR A 90 -1.92 -12.45 2.71
C TYR A 90 -2.47 -13.87 2.91
N ASN A 91 -2.59 -14.60 1.80
CA ASN A 91 -3.04 -15.99 1.82
C ASN A 91 -1.88 -16.96 2.18
N SER A 92 -2.18 -18.27 2.21
CA SER A 92 -1.20 -19.35 2.45
C SER A 92 -0.05 -19.36 1.45
N ASP A 93 -0.29 -18.90 0.22
CA ASP A 93 0.71 -18.82 -0.85
C ASP A 93 1.55 -17.54 -0.76
N ASN A 94 1.39 -16.75 0.31
CA ASN A 94 2.03 -15.46 0.54
C ASN A 94 1.69 -14.39 -0.51
N LEU A 95 0.59 -14.56 -1.25
CA LEU A 95 0.06 -13.57 -2.17
C LEU A 95 -0.81 -12.56 -1.42
N LYS A 96 -0.71 -11.31 -1.84
CA LYS A 96 -1.50 -10.20 -1.28
C LYS A 96 -2.95 -10.34 -1.75
N ILE A 97 -3.91 -10.26 -0.83
CA ILE A 97 -5.34 -10.42 -1.07
C ILE A 97 -6.14 -9.26 -0.47
N VAL A 98 -7.39 -9.11 -0.88
CA VAL A 98 -8.35 -8.23 -0.20
C VAL A 98 -9.08 -9.04 0.87
N PRO A 99 -9.07 -8.61 2.14
CA PRO A 99 -9.72 -9.36 3.20
C PRO A 99 -11.25 -9.37 3.01
N SER A 100 -11.90 -10.49 3.34
CA SER A 100 -13.35 -10.65 3.19
C SER A 100 -14.17 -9.64 4.02
N ASN A 101 -13.63 -9.14 5.12
CA ASN A 101 -14.24 -8.11 5.95
C ASN A 101 -13.82 -6.68 5.56
N ILE A 102 -13.28 -6.45 4.35
CA ILE A 102 -12.82 -5.12 3.91
C ILE A 102 -13.92 -4.06 3.99
N LEU A 103 -15.19 -4.44 3.80
CA LEU A 103 -16.35 -3.56 3.95
C LEU A 103 -16.40 -2.87 5.33
N ASN A 104 -16.11 -3.63 6.39
CA ASN A 104 -16.13 -3.12 7.77
C ASN A 104 -14.85 -2.39 8.16
N LEU A 105 -13.79 -2.61 7.38
CA LEU A 105 -12.47 -2.03 7.61
C LEU A 105 -12.36 -0.68 6.91
N LEU A 106 -12.66 -0.61 5.61
CA LEU A 106 -12.36 0.55 4.79
C LEU A 106 -13.16 1.79 5.24
N SER A 107 -12.44 2.78 5.76
CA SER A 107 -12.99 4.10 6.07
C SER A 107 -12.55 5.14 5.04
N SER A 108 -13.21 6.30 4.98
CA SER A 108 -12.84 7.40 4.08
C SER A 108 -11.39 7.82 4.22
N ARG A 109 -10.85 7.81 5.46
CA ARG A 109 -9.43 8.07 5.71
C ARG A 109 -8.53 7.04 5.04
N TRP A 110 -8.92 5.77 5.02
CA TRP A 110 -8.08 4.69 4.49
C TRP A 110 -8.17 4.65 2.96
N LEU A 111 -9.35 4.93 2.42
CA LEU A 111 -9.54 5.17 0.99
C LEU A 111 -8.64 6.30 0.48
N ALA A 112 -8.49 7.39 1.23
CA ALA A 112 -7.58 8.48 0.83
C ALA A 112 -6.13 8.01 0.65
N TYR A 113 -5.60 7.15 1.52
CA TYR A 113 -4.25 6.57 1.33
C TYR A 113 -4.18 5.67 0.11
N TRP A 114 -5.20 4.84 -0.11
CA TRP A 114 -5.24 4.00 -1.29
C TRP A 114 -5.29 4.83 -2.59
N ILE A 115 -6.06 5.92 -2.61
CA ILE A 115 -6.08 6.88 -3.73
C ILE A 115 -4.72 7.56 -3.93
N MET A 116 -4.02 7.92 -2.85
CA MET A 116 -2.70 8.57 -2.97
C MET A 116 -1.62 7.62 -3.48
N ASP A 117 -1.74 6.32 -3.19
CA ASP A 117 -0.82 5.28 -3.68
C ASP A 117 -1.14 4.89 -5.13
N ASP A 118 -2.38 4.45 -5.39
CA ASP A 118 -2.77 3.76 -6.64
C ASP A 118 -3.88 4.48 -7.42
N GLY A 119 -4.24 5.71 -7.02
CA GLY A 119 -5.21 6.52 -7.72
C GLY A 119 -4.62 7.30 -8.90
N SER A 120 -5.41 7.45 -9.95
CA SER A 120 -5.08 8.25 -11.12
C SER A 120 -6.32 8.91 -11.71
N LEU A 121 -6.14 10.03 -12.40
CA LEU A 121 -7.23 10.70 -13.09
C LEU A 121 -7.55 9.96 -14.40
N GLN A 122 -8.82 9.61 -14.59
CA GLN A 122 -9.33 9.05 -15.84
C GLN A 122 -10.53 9.88 -16.32
N ASN A 123 -10.30 10.73 -17.32
CA ASN A 123 -11.26 11.74 -17.78
C ASN A 123 -11.73 12.65 -16.63
N LYS A 124 -13.02 12.62 -16.30
CA LYS A 124 -13.64 13.34 -15.17
C LYS A 124 -13.78 12.48 -13.91
N GLY A 125 -13.22 11.26 -13.92
CA GLY A 125 -13.34 10.29 -12.85
C GLY A 125 -12.00 9.92 -12.23
N LEU A 126 -12.08 9.15 -11.15
CA LEU A 126 -10.95 8.56 -10.45
C LEU A 126 -10.82 7.09 -10.88
N HIS A 127 -9.61 6.69 -11.24
CA HIS A 127 -9.26 5.30 -11.50
C HIS A 127 -8.33 4.78 -10.41
N LEU A 128 -8.69 3.65 -9.81
CA LEU A 128 -7.87 2.94 -8.83
C LEU A 128 -7.22 1.75 -9.50
N ASN A 129 -5.89 1.70 -9.51
CA ASN A 129 -5.16 0.58 -10.09
C ASN A 129 -5.25 -0.63 -9.15
N THR A 130 -5.89 -1.72 -9.61
CA THR A 130 -6.08 -2.96 -8.83
C THR A 130 -5.49 -4.19 -9.51
N TYR A 131 -4.54 -3.99 -10.44
CA TYR A 131 -3.99 -5.07 -11.28
C TYR A 131 -3.27 -6.17 -10.49
N GLY A 132 -2.91 -5.92 -9.23
CA GLY A 132 -2.31 -6.92 -8.34
C GLY A 132 -3.32 -7.83 -7.62
N PHE A 133 -4.61 -7.62 -7.82
CA PHE A 133 -5.68 -8.34 -7.13
C PHE A 133 -6.47 -9.26 -8.06
N THR A 134 -7.08 -10.31 -7.50
CA THR A 134 -7.91 -11.24 -8.26
C THR A 134 -9.26 -10.59 -8.64
N GLN A 135 -9.99 -11.21 -9.56
CA GLN A 135 -11.33 -10.74 -9.92
C GLN A 135 -12.29 -10.73 -8.72
N GLN A 136 -12.15 -11.69 -7.80
CA GLN A 136 -12.97 -11.76 -6.59
C GLN A 136 -12.63 -10.63 -5.61
N ASP A 137 -11.34 -10.33 -5.43
CA ASP A 137 -10.88 -9.18 -4.65
C ASP A 137 -11.42 -7.86 -5.22
N ILE A 138 -11.37 -7.69 -6.56
CA ILE A 138 -11.91 -6.51 -7.24
C ILE A 138 -13.42 -6.38 -7.01
N PHE A 139 -14.17 -7.48 -7.06
CA PHE A 139 -15.59 -7.49 -6.77
C PHE A 139 -15.90 -7.08 -5.31
N LEU A 140 -15.11 -7.55 -4.34
CA LEU A 140 -15.19 -7.15 -2.94
C LEU A 140 -14.93 -5.65 -2.75
N LEU A 141 -13.88 -5.12 -3.40
CA LEU A 141 -13.55 -3.70 -3.37
C LEU A 141 -14.65 -2.84 -4.01
N LYS A 142 -15.17 -3.25 -5.16
CA LYS A 142 -16.28 -2.59 -5.84
C LYS A 142 -17.51 -2.49 -4.92
N THR A 143 -17.94 -3.64 -4.39
CA THR A 143 -19.09 -3.71 -3.47
C THR A 143 -18.87 -2.82 -2.25
N THR A 144 -17.64 -2.80 -1.70
CA THR A 144 -17.30 -1.94 -0.56
C THR A 144 -17.46 -0.46 -0.90
N LEU A 145 -16.95 -0.02 -2.04
CA LEU A 145 -17.04 1.37 -2.47
C LEU A 145 -18.47 1.78 -2.82
N GLU A 146 -19.27 0.90 -3.45
CA GLU A 146 -20.70 1.15 -3.71
C GLU A 146 -21.49 1.31 -2.40
N ASN A 147 -21.18 0.54 -1.36
CA ASN A 147 -21.79 0.74 -0.05
C ASN A 147 -21.40 2.08 0.61
N MET A 148 -20.20 2.60 0.34
CA MET A 148 -19.73 3.86 0.90
C MET A 148 -20.30 5.10 0.19
N PHE A 149 -20.53 5.03 -1.12
CA PHE A 149 -20.85 6.19 -1.96
C PHE A 149 -22.17 6.08 -2.73
N GLY A 150 -22.84 4.94 -2.69
CA GLY A 150 -24.06 4.63 -3.43
C GLY A 150 -23.84 3.71 -4.63
N GLU A 151 -24.88 2.97 -4.98
CA GLU A 151 -24.89 2.02 -6.10
C GLU A 151 -24.63 2.71 -7.46
N ASN A 152 -24.01 1.99 -8.41
CA ASN A 152 -23.72 2.44 -9.78
C ASN A 152 -22.77 3.64 -9.91
N THR A 153 -22.04 3.99 -8.85
CA THR A 153 -21.02 5.05 -8.87
C THR A 153 -19.70 4.62 -9.53
N LEU A 154 -19.49 3.31 -9.69
CA LEU A 154 -18.24 2.73 -10.18
C LEU A 154 -18.41 2.09 -11.56
N LYS A 155 -17.40 2.29 -12.41
CA LYS A 155 -17.24 1.59 -13.69
C LYS A 155 -16.01 0.68 -13.57
N CYS A 156 -16.17 -0.60 -13.87
CA CYS A 156 -15.11 -1.60 -13.88
C CYS A 156 -14.80 -2.01 -15.32
#